data_AF-A0A7J2YN09-F1
#
_entry.id   AF-A0A7J2YN09-F1
#
_cell.length_a   1.000
_cell.length_b   1.000
_cell.length_c   1.000
_cell.angle_alpha   90.00
_cell.angle_beta   90.00
_cell.angle_gamma   90.00
#
_symmetry.space_group_name_H-M   'P 1'
#
loop_
_entity.id
_entity.type
_entity.pdbx_description
1 polymer ?
#
loop_
_entity_poly.entity_id
_entity_poly.type
_entity_poly.pdbx_seq_one_letter_code
_entity_poly.pdbx_strand_id
1 'polypeptide(L)'
;MVDEELKALPIMDKVIKDFRGRIVNFVEQPNFTFGKELQLHVMEIKPNKPFESPENFDKTMHEAVLTLLDFLESRYKARLLGTGMHPLLRLEETGVWPHRHRQIYEAYSKVFNLKRHGWLNIQSFQLNLPYSKEENGILLHNLLAQICAYLPAVSASSPVYEGKLGENVDNRLYFYMLNQKEVPSITGDIIPEYVSSFGQYRKEIIEKYSLDLVAAGVKEHLLHKDWVNSRGVIFRFDRRA
;
A
#
# COMPACT_ATOMS: atom_id res chain seq x y z
N MET A 1 10.42 8.96 1.78
CA MET A 1 11.25 10.17 1.59
C MET A 1 12.37 10.17 2.61
N VAL A 2 13.55 10.62 2.22
CA VAL A 2 14.76 10.60 3.05
C VAL A 2 15.61 11.88 2.86
N ASP A 3 16.47 12.18 3.83
CA ASP A 3 17.53 13.21 3.70
C ASP A 3 18.79 12.66 3.00
N GLU A 4 19.85 13.47 2.95
CA GLU A 4 21.14 13.12 2.33
C GLU A 4 21.84 11.97 3.07
N GLU A 5 21.55 11.77 4.36
CA GLU A 5 22.04 10.68 5.21
C GLU A 5 21.11 9.45 5.23
N LEU A 6 20.12 9.39 4.32
CA LEU A 6 19.13 8.32 4.20
C LEU A 6 18.22 8.15 5.43
N LYS A 7 18.11 9.14 6.31
CA LYS A 7 17.14 9.13 7.42
C LYS A 7 15.76 9.45 6.88
N ALA A 8 14.76 8.76 7.42
CA ALA A 8 13.38 8.97 7.00
C ALA A 8 12.91 10.39 7.33
N LEU A 9 12.20 11.00 6.40
CA LEU A 9 11.57 12.30 6.59
C LEU A 9 10.04 12.14 6.64
N PRO A 10 9.42 12.14 7.84
CA PRO A 10 7.97 12.09 8.01
C PRO A 10 7.34 13.47 7.73
N ILE A 11 7.39 13.90 6.48
CA ILE A 11 7.03 15.27 6.07
C ILE A 11 5.95 15.31 4.97
N MET A 12 5.24 14.21 4.72
CA MET A 12 4.28 14.13 3.60
C MET A 12 3.17 15.19 3.69
N ASP A 13 2.74 15.53 4.90
CA ASP A 13 1.76 16.58 5.18
C ASP A 13 2.29 17.97 4.80
N LYS A 14 3.56 18.25 5.14
CA LYS A 14 4.26 19.49 4.77
C LYS A 14 4.45 19.58 3.26
N VAL A 15 4.91 18.49 2.63
CA VAL A 15 5.07 18.41 1.17
C VAL A 15 3.77 18.73 0.46
N ILE A 16 2.66 18.11 0.86
CA ILE A 16 1.33 18.41 0.27
C ILE A 16 0.94 19.87 0.52
N LYS A 17 1.13 20.38 1.74
CA LYS A 17 0.77 21.76 2.08
C LYS A 17 1.55 22.77 1.26
N ASP A 18 2.86 22.60 1.11
CA ASP A 18 3.70 23.53 0.35
C ASP A 18 3.45 23.41 -1.15
N PHE A 19 3.16 22.22 -1.67
CA PHE A 19 2.87 22.01 -3.08
C PHE A 19 1.49 22.57 -3.49
N ARG A 20 0.46 22.38 -2.66
CA ARG A 20 -0.95 22.73 -2.99
C ARG A 20 -1.48 23.95 -2.24
N GLY A 21 -0.73 24.50 -1.29
CA GLY A 21 -1.15 25.60 -0.39
C GLY A 21 -2.05 25.16 0.78
N ARG A 22 -2.47 23.88 0.83
CA ARG A 22 -3.31 23.32 1.91
C ARG A 22 -3.13 21.82 2.03
N ILE A 23 -3.43 21.28 3.21
CA ILE A 23 -3.36 19.84 3.46
C ILE A 23 -4.57 19.15 2.82
N VAL A 24 -4.29 18.21 1.92
CA VAL A 24 -5.27 17.32 1.26
C VAL A 24 -4.75 15.89 1.28
N ASN A 25 -5.56 14.91 0.90
CA ASN A 25 -5.09 13.52 0.80
C ASN A 25 -4.33 13.26 -0.51
N PHE A 26 -4.74 13.92 -1.59
CA PHE A 26 -4.21 13.74 -2.93
C PHE A 26 -4.15 15.08 -3.66
N VAL A 27 -3.09 15.27 -4.44
CA VAL A 27 -2.85 16.40 -5.32
C VAL A 27 -2.80 15.87 -6.74
N GLU A 28 -3.78 16.29 -7.55
CA GLU A 28 -3.86 15.94 -8.96
C GLU A 28 -2.95 16.87 -9.77
N GLN A 29 -2.10 16.27 -10.62
CA GLN A 29 -1.31 16.90 -11.67
C GLN A 29 -1.89 16.48 -13.02
N PRO A 30 -1.46 17.04 -14.17
CA PRO A 30 -2.07 16.72 -15.46
C PRO A 30 -2.10 15.20 -15.79
N ASN A 31 -1.00 14.49 -15.55
CA ASN A 31 -0.86 13.08 -15.96
C ASN A 31 -0.87 12.08 -14.79
N PHE A 32 -0.61 12.55 -13.57
CA PHE A 32 -0.53 11.71 -12.38
C PHE A 32 -1.15 12.41 -11.18
N THR A 33 -1.43 11.64 -10.14
CA THR A 33 -1.83 12.13 -8.83
C THR A 33 -0.82 11.60 -7.82
N PHE A 34 -0.41 12.45 -6.89
CA PHE A 34 0.36 11.99 -5.74
C PHE A 34 -0.37 12.32 -4.44
N GLY A 35 -0.04 11.62 -3.36
CA GLY A 35 -0.74 11.81 -2.11
C GLY A 35 -0.15 11.05 -0.95
N LYS A 36 -0.91 11.08 0.14
CA LYS A 36 -0.54 10.44 1.39
C LYS A 36 -0.87 8.96 1.37
N GLU A 37 0.00 8.18 1.99
CA GLU A 37 -0.31 6.84 2.47
C GLU A 37 -0.60 6.83 3.99
N LEU A 38 -0.76 5.66 4.59
CA LEU A 38 -0.82 5.51 6.05
C LEU A 38 0.39 6.18 6.74
N GLN A 39 1.59 5.98 6.21
CA GLN A 39 2.85 6.42 6.81
C GLN A 39 3.16 7.87 6.42
N LEU A 40 3.57 8.68 7.39
CA LEU A 40 3.84 10.10 7.16
C LEU A 40 5.10 10.37 6.32
N HIS A 41 5.94 9.36 6.07
CA HIS A 41 7.15 9.48 5.24
C HIS A 41 7.01 8.86 3.84
N VAL A 42 5.85 8.29 3.52
CA VAL A 42 5.57 7.61 2.25
C VAL A 42 4.68 8.50 1.38
N MET A 43 5.03 8.55 0.11
CA MET A 43 4.28 9.24 -0.93
C MET A 43 3.69 8.20 -1.88
N GLU A 44 2.37 8.21 -2.04
CA GLU A 44 1.70 7.44 -3.09
C GLU A 44 1.77 8.24 -4.39
N ILE A 45 2.13 7.59 -5.49
CA ILE A 45 2.06 8.16 -6.84
C ILE A 45 1.25 7.19 -7.68
N LYS A 46 0.24 7.70 -8.38
CA LYS A 46 -0.65 6.90 -9.23
C LYS A 46 -0.97 7.66 -10.52
N PRO A 47 -1.28 6.96 -11.61
CA PRO A 47 -1.82 7.61 -12.79
C PRO A 47 -3.23 8.14 -12.56
N ASN A 48 -3.61 9.15 -13.34
CA ASN A 48 -4.99 9.64 -13.35
C ASN A 48 -5.94 8.75 -14.15
N LYS A 49 -5.40 7.98 -15.10
CA LYS A 49 -6.16 7.11 -16.00
C LYS A 49 -5.43 5.78 -16.19
N PRO A 50 -6.14 4.69 -16.52
CA PRO A 50 -5.49 3.44 -16.93
C PRO A 50 -4.51 3.67 -18.09
N PHE A 51 -3.41 2.93 -18.08
CA PHE A 51 -2.42 2.98 -19.17
C PHE A 51 -2.82 2.05 -20.31
N GLU A 52 -2.61 2.52 -21.54
CA GLU A 52 -2.84 1.73 -22.75
C GLU A 52 -1.67 0.80 -23.09
N SER A 53 -0.46 1.09 -22.60
CA SER A 53 0.72 0.26 -22.82
C SER A 53 1.76 0.40 -21.68
N PRO A 54 2.66 -0.59 -21.52
CA PRO A 54 3.78 -0.51 -20.57
C PRO A 54 4.71 0.69 -20.82
N GLU A 55 4.94 1.08 -22.07
CA GLU A 55 5.78 2.22 -22.43
C GLU A 55 5.16 3.55 -21.98
N ASN A 56 3.84 3.67 -22.11
CA ASN A 56 3.10 4.84 -21.61
C ASN A 56 3.13 4.90 -20.07
N PHE A 57 3.03 3.74 -19.41
CA PHE A 57 3.21 3.62 -17.96
C PHE A 57 4.60 4.12 -17.54
N ASP A 58 5.66 3.59 -18.16
CA ASP A 58 7.04 3.88 -17.80
C ASP A 58 7.35 5.38 -17.93
N LYS A 59 7.06 5.96 -19.10
CA LYS A 59 7.26 7.39 -19.36
C LYS A 59 6.52 8.26 -18.35
N THR A 60 5.23 8.02 -18.16
CA THR A 60 4.37 8.86 -17.29
C THR A 60 4.81 8.79 -15.83
N MET A 61 5.09 7.58 -15.32
CA MET A 61 5.48 7.41 -13.93
C MET A 61 6.90 7.90 -13.68
N HIS A 62 7.81 7.76 -14.66
CA HIS A 62 9.15 8.34 -14.58
C HIS A 62 9.09 9.88 -14.52
N GLU A 63 8.31 10.51 -15.39
CA GLU A 63 8.08 11.96 -15.35
C GLU A 63 7.50 12.42 -14.00
N ALA A 64 6.56 11.65 -13.44
CA ALA A 64 5.99 11.94 -12.12
C ALA A 64 7.06 11.91 -11.03
N VAL A 65 7.90 10.88 -11.02
CA VAL A 65 9.01 10.74 -10.07
C VAL A 65 10.00 11.90 -10.19
N LEU A 66 10.41 12.26 -11.41
CA LEU A 66 11.33 13.39 -11.63
C LEU A 66 10.73 14.72 -11.17
N THR A 67 9.46 14.98 -11.48
CA THR A 67 8.75 16.19 -11.05
C THR A 67 8.71 16.32 -9.53
N LEU A 68 8.43 15.21 -8.84
CA LEU A 68 8.36 15.20 -7.38
C LEU A 68 9.74 15.26 -6.73
N LEU A 69 10.76 14.65 -7.33
CA LEU A 69 12.14 14.75 -6.88
C LEU A 69 12.65 16.19 -6.95
N ASP A 70 12.45 16.89 -8.07
CA ASP A 70 12.86 18.29 -8.22
C ASP A 70 12.25 19.20 -7.13
N PHE A 71 10.96 19.01 -6.85
CA PHE A 71 10.29 19.73 -5.77
C PHE A 71 10.85 19.38 -4.38
N LEU A 72 11.07 18.08 -4.10
CA LEU A 72 11.58 17.61 -2.82
C LEU A 72 13.02 18.09 -2.55
N GLU A 73 13.88 18.06 -3.57
CA GLU A 73 15.27 18.50 -3.46
C GLU A 73 15.33 20.02 -3.26
N SER A 74 14.63 20.79 -4.09
CA SER A 74 14.64 22.25 -4.02
C SER A 74 14.06 22.80 -2.70
N ARG A 75 13.02 22.16 -2.15
CA ARG A 75 12.30 22.66 -0.98
C ARG A 75 12.82 22.10 0.34
N TYR A 76 13.24 20.84 0.36
CA TYR A 76 13.54 20.10 1.60
C TYR A 76 14.91 19.43 1.61
N LYS A 77 15.68 19.46 0.51
CA LYS A 77 16.86 18.61 0.31
C LYS A 77 16.54 17.14 0.53
N ALA A 78 15.33 16.73 0.13
CA ALA A 78 14.81 15.40 0.35
C ALA A 78 14.81 14.59 -0.95
N ARG A 79 14.92 13.28 -0.83
CA ARG A 79 14.87 12.32 -1.95
C ARG A 79 13.83 11.23 -1.74
N LEU A 80 13.48 10.55 -2.82
CA LEU A 80 12.69 9.31 -2.78
C LEU A 80 13.65 8.11 -2.61
N LEU A 81 13.19 7.10 -1.88
CA LEU A 81 13.92 5.86 -1.65
C LEU A 81 13.01 4.69 -2.06
N GLY A 82 13.41 3.95 -3.10
CA GLY A 82 12.63 2.86 -3.68
C GLY A 82 13.01 1.47 -3.14
N THR A 83 12.64 1.17 -1.90
CA THR A 83 12.82 -0.16 -1.28
C THR A 83 11.51 -0.68 -0.71
N GLY A 84 11.35 -1.99 -0.56
CA GLY A 84 10.13 -2.58 0.00
C GLY A 84 9.87 -2.21 1.47
N MET A 85 10.94 -1.93 2.22
CA MET A 85 10.93 -1.50 3.62
C MET A 85 12.04 -0.48 3.84
N HIS A 86 11.82 0.52 4.69
CA HIS A 86 12.83 1.53 4.96
C HIS A 86 14.02 0.92 5.74
N PRO A 87 15.26 0.99 5.23
CA PRO A 87 16.39 0.25 5.78
C PRO A 87 16.90 0.80 7.11
N LEU A 88 16.79 2.11 7.35
CA LEU A 88 17.35 2.76 8.55
C LEU A 88 16.32 3.27 9.56
N LEU A 89 15.03 3.23 9.22
CA LEU A 89 13.99 3.90 10.01
C LEU A 89 13.74 3.12 11.30
N ARG A 90 13.79 3.82 12.43
CA ARG A 90 13.20 3.35 13.69
C ARG A 90 11.78 3.87 13.85
N LEU A 91 10.91 3.08 14.46
CA LEU A 91 9.46 3.36 14.48
C LEU A 91 9.09 4.69 15.19
N GLU A 92 9.91 5.13 16.14
CA GLU A 92 9.78 6.41 16.84
C GLU A 92 10.10 7.63 15.96
N GLU A 93 10.77 7.43 14.82
CA GLU A 93 11.17 8.49 13.89
C GLU A 93 10.09 8.79 12.84
N THR A 94 8.96 8.08 12.88
CA THR A 94 7.84 8.30 11.96
C THR A 94 6.49 8.25 12.66
N GLY A 95 5.42 8.40 11.89
CA GLY A 95 4.07 8.39 12.40
C GLY A 95 3.05 8.01 11.35
N VAL A 96 1.82 7.83 11.83
CA VAL A 96 0.63 7.69 10.99
C VAL A 96 0.18 9.07 10.52
N TRP A 97 -0.31 9.16 9.29
CA TRP A 97 -0.96 10.34 8.76
C TRP A 97 -2.02 10.93 9.73
N PRO A 98 -1.83 12.15 10.25
CA PRO A 98 -2.66 12.68 11.34
C PRO A 98 -3.93 13.41 10.88
N HIS A 99 -4.16 13.53 9.56
CA HIS A 99 -5.25 14.34 8.99
C HIS A 99 -6.46 13.49 8.58
N ARG A 100 -7.18 13.90 7.51
CA ARG A 100 -8.39 13.22 7.02
C ARG A 100 -8.14 11.69 6.89
N HIS A 101 -9.13 10.90 7.30
CA HIS A 101 -9.09 9.43 7.51
C HIS A 101 -8.50 8.97 8.86
N ARG A 102 -8.14 9.88 9.77
CA ARG A 102 -7.71 9.54 11.14
C ARG A 102 -8.63 8.55 11.86
N GLN A 103 -9.94 8.67 11.73
CA GLN A 103 -10.89 7.73 12.35
C GLN A 103 -10.72 6.28 11.86
N ILE A 104 -10.39 6.10 10.57
CA ILE A 104 -10.10 4.79 9.99
C ILE A 104 -8.81 4.24 10.62
N TYR A 105 -7.77 5.06 10.71
CA TYR A 105 -6.49 4.65 11.29
C TYR A 105 -6.56 4.39 12.80
N GLU A 106 -7.37 5.14 13.53
CA GLU A 106 -7.66 4.87 14.95
C GLU A 106 -8.40 3.54 15.12
N ALA A 107 -9.36 3.23 14.25
CA ALA A 107 -10.05 1.95 14.27
C ALA A 107 -9.09 0.79 13.97
N TYR A 108 -8.25 0.92 12.93
CA TYR A 108 -7.21 -0.05 12.63
C TYR A 108 -6.22 -0.21 13.78
N SER A 109 -5.77 0.88 14.38
CA SER A 109 -4.76 0.83 15.46
C SER A 109 -5.27 0.18 16.73
N LYS A 110 -6.59 0.17 16.99
CA LYS A 110 -7.16 -0.56 18.13
C LYS A 110 -7.01 -2.07 18.01
N VAL A 111 -7.05 -2.59 16.78
CA VAL A 111 -6.89 -4.03 16.52
C VAL A 111 -5.44 -4.36 16.22
N PHE A 112 -4.85 -3.71 15.23
CA PHE A 112 -3.56 -4.12 14.67
C PHE A 112 -2.35 -3.42 15.29
N ASN A 113 -2.55 -2.43 16.18
CA ASN A 113 -1.51 -1.56 16.74
C ASN A 113 -0.51 -1.12 15.66
N LEU A 114 -0.88 -0.05 14.95
CA LEU A 114 -0.16 0.41 13.76
C LEU A 114 1.30 0.81 14.02
N LYS A 115 1.71 1.06 15.28
CA LYS A 115 3.10 1.36 15.64
C LYS A 115 3.98 0.11 15.71
N ARG A 116 4.10 -0.61 14.59
CA ARG A 116 4.96 -1.80 14.44
C ARG A 116 5.51 -1.89 13.02
N HIS A 117 6.54 -2.71 12.84
CA HIS A 117 7.02 -3.10 11.51
C HIS A 117 5.90 -3.76 10.70
N GLY A 118 5.92 -3.56 9.39
CA GLY A 118 4.85 -4.02 8.51
C GLY A 118 3.69 -3.03 8.38
N TRP A 119 3.61 -1.99 9.22
CA TRP A 119 2.66 -0.88 9.04
C TRP A 119 3.39 0.42 8.74
N LEU A 120 4.30 0.83 9.62
CA LEU A 120 4.86 2.19 9.53
C LEU A 120 6.06 2.33 8.61
N ASN A 121 6.63 1.24 8.08
CA ASN A 121 7.93 1.31 7.42
C ASN A 121 8.01 0.49 6.13
N ILE A 122 6.87 0.11 5.58
CA ILE A 122 6.78 -0.66 4.34
C ILE A 122 6.28 0.21 3.18
N GLN A 123 6.69 -0.13 1.96
CA GLN A 123 6.27 0.53 0.73
C GLN A 123 6.00 -0.50 -0.37
N SER A 124 4.99 -0.27 -1.20
CA SER A 124 4.55 -1.23 -2.21
C SER A 124 4.40 -0.62 -3.58
N PHE A 125 4.60 -1.45 -4.59
CA PHE A 125 4.07 -1.22 -5.92
C PHE A 125 2.79 -2.05 -6.09
N GLN A 126 1.73 -1.44 -6.61
CA GLN A 126 0.45 -2.11 -6.85
C GLN A 126 0.07 -2.00 -8.32
N LEU A 127 -0.11 -3.14 -8.98
CA LEU A 127 -0.62 -3.22 -10.35
C LEU A 127 -2.13 -3.41 -10.33
N ASN A 128 -2.87 -2.52 -10.99
CA ASN A 128 -4.31 -2.64 -11.17
C ASN A 128 -4.61 -3.07 -12.60
N LEU A 129 -5.27 -4.21 -12.76
CA LEU A 129 -5.66 -4.75 -14.06
C LEU A 129 -7.19 -4.73 -14.19
N PRO A 130 -7.74 -4.13 -15.26
CA PRO A 130 -9.18 -4.08 -15.47
C PRO A 130 -9.71 -5.45 -15.90
N TYR A 131 -10.98 -5.70 -15.60
CA TYR A 131 -11.74 -6.86 -16.08
C TYR A 131 -13.17 -6.40 -16.43
N SER A 132 -13.74 -6.97 -17.50
CA SER A 132 -15.02 -6.52 -18.04
C SER A 132 -16.22 -7.35 -17.57
N LYS A 133 -16.01 -8.62 -17.23
CA LYS A 133 -17.04 -9.59 -16.83
C LYS A 133 -16.50 -10.53 -15.75
N GLU A 134 -17.41 -11.20 -15.06
CA GLU A 134 -17.10 -12.12 -13.97
C GLU A 134 -16.16 -13.24 -14.41
N GLU A 135 -16.41 -13.87 -15.55
CA GLU A 135 -15.61 -15.00 -16.04
C GLU A 135 -14.15 -14.58 -16.29
N ASN A 136 -13.95 -13.42 -16.94
CA ASN A 136 -12.62 -12.88 -17.20
C ASN A 136 -11.91 -12.45 -15.90
N GLY A 137 -12.65 -11.87 -14.95
CA GLY A 137 -12.12 -11.47 -13.66
C GLY A 137 -11.63 -12.67 -12.85
N ILE A 138 -12.42 -13.75 -12.80
CA ILE A 138 -12.06 -15.00 -12.12
C ILE A 138 -10.83 -15.63 -12.74
N LEU A 139 -10.80 -15.73 -14.08
CA LEU A 139 -9.65 -16.26 -14.80
C LEU A 139 -8.39 -15.46 -14.47
N LEU A 140 -8.46 -14.14 -14.57
CA LEU A 140 -7.33 -13.25 -14.28
C LEU A 140 -6.85 -13.40 -12.82
N HIS A 141 -7.77 -13.40 -11.87
CA HIS A 141 -7.44 -13.58 -10.45
C HIS A 141 -6.71 -14.90 -10.19
N ASN A 142 -7.23 -16.01 -10.71
CA ASN A 142 -6.65 -17.34 -10.48
C ASN A 142 -5.28 -17.50 -11.16
N LEU A 143 -5.07 -16.89 -12.34
CA LEU A 143 -3.76 -16.83 -12.98
C LEU A 143 -2.76 -16.01 -12.15
N LEU A 144 -3.17 -14.84 -11.67
CA LEU A 144 -2.31 -13.99 -10.83
C LEU A 144 -2.00 -14.66 -9.49
N ALA A 145 -2.91 -15.45 -8.92
CA ALA A 145 -2.66 -16.21 -7.70
C ALA A 145 -1.47 -17.17 -7.87
N GLN A 146 -1.35 -17.83 -9.03
CA GLN A 146 -0.21 -18.69 -9.35
C GLN A 146 1.09 -17.89 -9.47
N ILE A 147 1.05 -16.75 -10.16
CA ILE A 147 2.24 -15.89 -10.35
C ILE A 147 2.69 -15.27 -9.02
N CYS A 148 1.75 -14.91 -8.15
CA CYS A 148 2.00 -14.25 -6.87
C CYS A 148 2.96 -15.03 -5.97
N ALA A 149 2.96 -16.36 -6.06
CA ALA A 149 3.88 -17.23 -5.32
C ALA A 149 5.36 -17.01 -5.68
N TYR A 150 5.64 -16.56 -6.91
CA TYR A 150 7.00 -16.41 -7.45
C TYR A 150 7.50 -14.97 -7.40
N LEU A 151 6.60 -13.97 -7.31
CA LEU A 151 6.99 -12.56 -7.30
C LEU A 151 8.04 -12.22 -6.23
N PRO A 152 7.94 -12.69 -4.97
CA PRO A 152 8.94 -12.37 -3.95
C PRO A 152 10.37 -12.79 -4.36
N ALA A 153 10.53 -13.88 -5.10
CA ALA A 153 11.85 -14.37 -5.52
C ALA A 153 12.57 -13.41 -6.48
N VAL A 154 11.82 -12.60 -7.24
CA VAL A 154 12.38 -11.65 -8.23
C VAL A 154 12.27 -10.19 -7.81
N SER A 155 11.39 -9.86 -6.86
CA SER A 155 11.11 -8.48 -6.46
C SER A 155 11.50 -8.12 -5.03
N ALA A 156 11.99 -9.08 -4.22
CA ALA A 156 12.40 -8.81 -2.85
C ALA A 156 13.45 -7.69 -2.78
N SER A 157 13.16 -6.65 -2.01
CA SER A 157 13.98 -5.43 -1.94
C SER A 157 14.05 -4.86 -0.53
N SER A 158 13.97 -5.73 0.48
CA SER A 158 14.02 -5.34 1.90
C SER A 158 14.83 -6.30 2.78
N PRO A 159 16.11 -6.57 2.46
CA PRO A 159 16.95 -7.41 3.31
C PRO A 159 17.44 -6.69 4.58
N VAL A 160 17.35 -5.36 4.63
CA VAL A 160 17.82 -4.51 5.74
C VAL A 160 16.65 -3.77 6.36
N TYR A 161 16.61 -3.71 7.69
CA TYR A 161 15.75 -2.80 8.45
C TYR A 161 16.42 -2.41 9.77
N GLU A 162 16.12 -1.20 10.28
CA GLU A 162 16.78 -0.62 11.47
C GLU A 162 18.32 -0.69 11.45
N GLY A 163 18.93 -0.54 10.27
CA GLY A 163 20.38 -0.54 10.10
C GLY A 163 21.06 -1.91 10.20
N LYS A 164 20.30 -3.01 10.25
CA LYS A 164 20.83 -4.38 10.30
C LYS A 164 20.24 -5.25 9.19
N LEU A 165 20.98 -6.29 8.82
CA LEU A 165 20.44 -7.37 8.00
C LEU A 165 19.34 -8.10 8.79
N GLY A 166 18.19 -8.27 8.17
CA GLY A 166 17.11 -9.10 8.68
C GLY A 166 17.35 -10.58 8.40
N GLU A 167 16.50 -11.42 8.99
CA GLU A 167 16.55 -12.88 8.80
C GLU A 167 15.99 -13.30 7.43
N ASN A 168 15.14 -12.46 6.84
CA ASN A 168 14.51 -12.71 5.55
C ASN A 168 15.13 -11.82 4.46
N VAL A 169 15.16 -12.32 3.23
CA VAL A 169 15.48 -11.50 2.04
C VAL A 169 14.39 -10.43 1.83
N ASP A 170 13.14 -10.78 2.11
CA ASP A 170 11.98 -9.90 2.05
C ASP A 170 11.38 -9.68 3.45
N ASN A 171 12.00 -8.82 4.26
CA ASN A 171 11.44 -8.49 5.58
C ASN A 171 10.10 -7.73 5.47
N ARG A 172 9.87 -6.97 4.39
CA ARG A 172 8.58 -6.33 4.13
C ARG A 172 7.47 -7.38 4.14
N LEU A 173 7.61 -8.45 3.35
CA LEU A 173 6.59 -9.48 3.22
C LEU A 173 6.42 -10.28 4.51
N TYR A 174 7.52 -10.61 5.18
CA TYR A 174 7.49 -11.25 6.50
C TYR A 174 6.68 -10.44 7.52
N PHE A 175 6.99 -9.14 7.67
CA PHE A 175 6.24 -8.30 8.60
C PHE A 175 4.81 -8.03 8.13
N TYR A 176 4.57 -7.98 6.82
CA TYR A 176 3.23 -7.85 6.26
C TYR A 176 2.34 -9.05 6.63
N MET A 177 2.86 -10.28 6.62
CA MET A 177 2.12 -11.45 7.12
C MET A 177 1.77 -11.34 8.61
N LEU A 178 2.67 -10.78 9.42
CA LEU A 178 2.49 -10.69 10.87
C LEU A 178 1.61 -9.51 11.31
N ASN A 179 1.55 -8.43 10.51
CA ASN A 179 0.93 -7.17 10.91
C ASN A 179 -0.60 -7.30 11.14
N GLN A 180 -1.20 -8.36 10.60
CA GLN A 180 -2.64 -8.65 10.58
C GLN A 180 -3.02 -9.93 11.33
N LYS A 181 -2.10 -10.50 12.14
CA LYS A 181 -2.33 -11.73 12.91
C LYS A 181 -3.56 -11.74 13.82
N GLU A 182 -4.06 -10.56 14.21
CA GLU A 182 -5.26 -10.43 15.06
C GLU A 182 -6.54 -10.79 14.27
N VAL A 183 -6.53 -10.63 12.95
CA VAL A 183 -7.61 -11.04 12.04
C VAL A 183 -7.00 -11.70 10.80
N PRO A 184 -6.53 -12.96 10.91
CA PRO A 184 -5.79 -13.63 9.83
C PRO A 184 -6.58 -13.81 8.54
N SER A 185 -7.92 -13.82 8.60
CA SER A 185 -8.78 -13.93 7.41
C SER A 185 -8.66 -12.73 6.46
N ILE A 186 -8.12 -11.59 6.91
CA ILE A 186 -7.84 -10.43 6.07
C ILE A 186 -6.67 -10.71 5.11
N THR A 187 -5.58 -11.28 5.60
CA THR A 187 -4.41 -11.66 4.79
C THR A 187 -4.62 -12.97 4.05
N GLY A 188 -5.42 -13.88 4.61
CA GLY A 188 -5.40 -15.28 4.19
C GLY A 188 -3.97 -15.82 4.27
N ASP A 189 -3.60 -16.63 3.27
CA ASP A 189 -2.24 -17.18 3.12
C ASP A 189 -1.29 -16.27 2.31
N ILE A 190 -1.66 -14.99 2.13
CA ILE A 190 -1.05 -14.02 1.19
C ILE A 190 -1.23 -14.42 -0.27
N ILE A 191 -0.82 -15.62 -0.65
CA ILE A 191 -1.19 -16.21 -1.94
C ILE A 191 -2.69 -16.48 -1.88
N PRO A 192 -3.50 -15.81 -2.72
CA PRO A 192 -4.95 -15.90 -2.61
C PRO A 192 -5.45 -17.28 -3.03
N GLU A 193 -6.55 -17.71 -2.41
CA GLU A 193 -7.24 -18.94 -2.82
C GLU A 193 -7.92 -18.76 -4.19
N TYR A 194 -8.13 -19.87 -4.92
CA TYR A 194 -8.86 -19.79 -6.18
C TYR A 194 -10.32 -19.44 -5.95
N VAL A 195 -10.84 -18.66 -6.89
CA VAL A 195 -12.21 -18.15 -6.86
C VAL A 195 -13.03 -18.79 -7.98
N SER A 196 -14.30 -19.04 -7.71
CA SER A 196 -15.24 -19.66 -8.67
C SER A 196 -16.36 -18.72 -9.12
N SER A 197 -16.65 -17.69 -8.32
CA SER A 197 -17.59 -16.60 -8.64
C SER A 197 -17.32 -15.38 -7.76
N PHE A 198 -17.78 -14.20 -8.17
CA PHE A 198 -17.86 -13.01 -7.32
C PHE A 198 -18.79 -13.23 -6.13
N GLY A 199 -19.86 -14.02 -6.30
CA GLY A 199 -20.73 -14.42 -5.20
C GLY A 199 -19.97 -15.19 -4.13
N GLN A 200 -19.21 -16.20 -4.54
CA GLN A 200 -18.33 -16.98 -3.66
C GLN A 200 -17.26 -16.09 -3.01
N TYR A 201 -16.58 -15.23 -3.77
CA TYR A 201 -15.59 -14.29 -3.22
C TYR A 201 -16.17 -13.38 -2.14
N ARG A 202 -17.34 -12.79 -2.38
CA ARG A 202 -17.99 -11.89 -1.40
C ARG A 202 -18.35 -12.64 -0.11
N LYS A 203 -18.89 -13.85 -0.22
CA LYS A 203 -19.33 -14.64 0.92
C LYS A 203 -18.17 -15.25 1.70
N GLU A 204 -17.24 -15.88 1.01
CA GLU A 204 -16.20 -16.68 1.67
C GLU A 204 -14.98 -15.86 2.09
N ILE A 205 -14.75 -14.72 1.43
CA ILE A 205 -13.61 -13.85 1.72
C ILE A 205 -14.08 -12.55 2.38
N ILE A 206 -14.89 -11.73 1.70
CA ILE A 206 -15.27 -10.40 2.22
C ILE A 206 -16.09 -10.49 3.49
N GLU A 207 -17.16 -11.27 3.49
CA GLU A 207 -18.03 -11.45 4.65
C GLU A 207 -17.28 -12.14 5.79
N LYS A 208 -16.44 -13.15 5.49
CA LYS A 208 -15.62 -13.83 6.51
C LYS A 208 -14.74 -12.87 7.30
N TYR A 209 -13.86 -12.09 6.64
CA TYR A 209 -13.01 -11.17 7.40
C TYR A 209 -13.80 -10.03 8.04
N SER A 210 -14.99 -9.69 7.51
CA SER A 210 -15.86 -8.69 8.12
C SER A 210 -16.44 -9.20 9.44
N LEU A 211 -16.87 -10.46 9.51
CA LEU A 211 -17.33 -11.10 10.73
C LEU A 211 -16.19 -11.22 11.75
N ASP A 212 -14.99 -11.60 11.32
CA ASP A 212 -13.83 -11.70 12.20
C ASP A 212 -13.39 -10.32 12.74
N LEU A 213 -13.50 -9.26 11.92
CA LEU A 213 -13.32 -7.87 12.37
C LEU A 213 -14.34 -7.46 13.43
N VAL A 214 -15.61 -7.83 13.26
CA VAL A 214 -16.65 -7.59 14.28
C VAL A 214 -16.30 -8.31 15.58
N ALA A 215 -15.87 -9.57 15.50
CA ALA A 215 -15.43 -10.34 16.66
C ALA A 215 -14.21 -9.70 17.35
N ALA A 216 -13.33 -9.05 16.59
CA ALA A 216 -12.19 -8.27 17.10
C ALA A 216 -12.56 -6.86 17.60
N GLY A 217 -13.85 -6.51 17.67
CA GLY A 217 -14.33 -5.24 18.22
C GLY A 217 -14.31 -4.06 17.24
N VAL A 218 -14.17 -4.32 15.95
CA VAL A 218 -14.21 -3.28 14.91
C VAL A 218 -15.64 -2.90 14.56
N LYS A 219 -15.87 -1.60 14.38
CA LYS A 219 -17.15 -1.03 13.95
C LYS A 219 -17.25 -0.93 12.43
N GLU A 220 -18.38 -0.40 11.94
CA GLU A 220 -18.79 -0.34 10.53
C GLU A 220 -17.74 0.15 9.51
N HIS A 221 -16.79 1.01 9.92
CA HIS A 221 -15.83 1.63 9.00
C HIS A 221 -14.97 0.65 8.19
N LEU A 222 -14.72 -0.56 8.70
CA LEU A 222 -13.88 -1.58 8.04
C LEU A 222 -14.69 -2.75 7.47
N LEU A 223 -16.00 -2.78 7.71
CA LEU A 223 -16.82 -3.95 7.38
C LEU A 223 -17.22 -3.93 5.90
N HIS A 224 -17.14 -5.10 5.27
CA HIS A 224 -17.50 -5.35 3.87
C HIS A 224 -16.75 -4.46 2.87
N LYS A 225 -15.53 -4.04 3.22
CA LYS A 225 -14.69 -3.17 2.41
C LYS A 225 -13.62 -4.00 1.70
N ASP A 226 -13.71 -4.09 0.37
CA ASP A 226 -12.73 -4.79 -0.45
C ASP A 226 -11.29 -4.30 -0.25
N TRP A 227 -11.09 -2.99 -0.01
CA TRP A 227 -9.77 -2.41 0.29
C TRP A 227 -9.15 -2.85 1.62
N VAL A 228 -9.91 -3.51 2.49
CA VAL A 228 -9.37 -4.11 3.73
C VAL A 228 -8.63 -5.41 3.43
N ASN A 229 -8.99 -6.10 2.34
CA ASN A 229 -8.37 -7.37 1.96
C ASN A 229 -6.88 -7.18 1.65
N SER A 230 -6.04 -8.00 2.28
CA SER A 230 -4.59 -7.90 2.21
C SER A 230 -3.93 -9.10 1.55
N ARG A 231 -4.70 -9.93 0.84
CA ARG A 231 -4.16 -10.93 -0.07
C ARG A 231 -3.34 -10.29 -1.19
N GLY A 232 -2.43 -11.06 -1.79
CA GLY A 232 -1.56 -10.61 -2.88
C GLY A 232 -2.30 -10.28 -4.17
N VAL A 233 -3.50 -10.83 -4.38
CA VAL A 233 -4.43 -10.47 -5.46
C VAL A 233 -5.82 -10.30 -4.86
N ILE A 234 -6.49 -9.21 -5.21
CA ILE A 234 -7.82 -8.87 -4.71
C ILE A 234 -8.70 -8.31 -5.83
N PHE A 235 -10.01 -8.54 -5.72
CA PHE A 235 -10.98 -7.79 -6.52
C PHE A 235 -11.28 -6.44 -5.88
N ARG A 236 -11.36 -5.41 -6.72
CA ARG A 236 -11.74 -4.04 -6.33
C ARG A 236 -13.05 -3.68 -7.02
N PHE A 237 -14.15 -4.06 -6.39
CA PHE A 237 -15.49 -3.84 -6.93
C PHE A 237 -15.94 -2.38 -6.82
N ASP A 238 -15.31 -1.62 -5.92
CA ASP A 238 -15.53 -0.18 -5.74
C ASP A 238 -14.94 0.68 -6.86
N ARG A 239 -14.03 0.13 -7.68
CA ARG A 239 -13.34 0.82 -8.76
C ARG A 239 -14.02 0.57 -10.10
N ARG A 240 -14.05 1.60 -10.95
CA ARG A 240 -14.44 1.53 -12.35
C ARG A 240 -13.31 2.14 -13.17
N ALA A 241 -12.88 1.42 -14.21
CA ALA A 241 -11.89 1.88 -15.18
C ALA A 241 -12.60 2.53 -16.37
#